data_AF-A0A859D128-F1
#
_entry.id   AF-A0A859D128-F1
#
_cell.length_a   1.000
_cell.length_b   1.000
_cell.length_c   1.000
_cell.angle_alpha   90.00
_cell.angle_beta   90.00
_cell.angle_gamma   90.00
#
_symmetry.space_group_name_H-M   'P 1'
#
loop_
_entity.id
_entity.type
_entity.pdbx_description
1 polymer ?
#
loop_
_entity_poly.entity_id
_entity_poly.type
_entity_poly.pdbx_seq_one_letter_code
_entity_poly.pdbx_strand_id
1 'polypeptide(L)' 'MNNQYKQLTLKERYQIEGLNELGFSARTIATKMERSNKTIARELRRCLTSKYCAKVAHDQNAGSQVYKTKSGTDR' A
#
# COMPACT_ATOMS: atom_id res chain seq x y z
N MET A 1 -6.64 23.07 -12.89
CA MET A 1 -7.53 21.94 -12.52
C MET A 1 -7.05 21.37 -11.21
N ASN A 2 -7.82 21.53 -10.13
CA ASN A 2 -7.48 20.97 -8.81
C ASN A 2 -7.72 19.46 -8.84
N ASN A 3 -6.69 18.70 -9.25
CA ASN A 3 -6.63 17.26 -8.98
C ASN A 3 -6.49 17.09 -7.46
N GLN A 4 -7.61 17.18 -6.73
CA GLN A 4 -7.68 16.74 -5.35
C GLN A 4 -7.39 15.25 -5.35
N TYR A 5 -6.12 14.91 -5.14
CA TYR A 5 -5.69 13.54 -4.96
C TYR A 5 -6.43 12.99 -3.75
N LYS A 6 -7.51 12.23 -3.99
CA LYS A 6 -8.27 11.54 -2.96
C LYS A 6 -7.34 10.53 -2.30
N GLN A 7 -6.76 10.94 -1.17
CA GLN A 7 -5.94 10.08 -0.35
C GLN A 7 -6.72 8.81 0.02
N LEU A 8 -6.01 7.70 0.16
CA LEU A 8 -6.61 6.49 0.68
C LEU A 8 -6.88 6.71 2.17
N THR A 9 -8.14 6.54 2.55
CA THR A 9 -8.58 6.53 3.94
C THR A 9 -8.00 5.33 4.66
N LEU A 10 -8.00 5.36 6.00
CA LEU A 10 -7.53 4.23 6.80
C LEU A 10 -8.32 2.95 6.50
N LYS A 11 -9.65 3.05 6.33
CA LYS A 11 -10.53 1.93 5.96
C LYS A 11 -10.11 1.30 4.63
N GLU A 12 -9.83 2.12 3.63
CA GLU A 12 -9.38 1.63 2.33
C GLU A 12 -8.01 0.94 2.42
N ARG A 13 -7.10 1.44 3.26
CA ARG A 13 -5.80 0.77 3.47
C ARG A 13 -5.97 -0.62 4.09
N TYR A 14 -6.88 -0.80 5.04
CA TYR A 14 -7.21 -2.13 5.59
C TYR A 14 -7.84 -3.06 4.55
N GLN A 15 -8.68 -2.54 3.65
CA GLN A 15 -9.23 -3.34 2.55
C GLN A 15 -8.13 -3.80 1.58
N ILE A 16 -7.17 -2.93 1.26
CA ILE A 16 -6.02 -3.28 0.43
C ILE A 16 -5.19 -4.38 1.12
N GLU A 17 -4.98 -4.29 2.43
CA GLU A 17 -4.26 -5.30 3.21
C GLU A 17 -4.91 -6.67 3.12
N GLY A 18 -6.18 -6.79 3.50
CA GLY A 18 -6.88 -8.07 3.44
C GLY A 18 -6.94 -8.64 2.02
N LEU A 19 -7.12 -7.81 0.98
CA LEU A 19 -7.12 -8.30 -0.40
C LEU A 19 -5.72 -8.70 -0.89
N ASN A 20 -4.68 -7.99 -0.46
CA ASN A 20 -3.30 -8.33 -0.80
C ASN A 20 -2.85 -9.63 -0.10
N GLU A 21 -3.28 -9.86 1.14
CA GLU A 21 -3.05 -11.12 1.87
C GLU A 21 -3.73 -12.32 1.17
N LEU A 22 -4.90 -12.09 0.56
CA LEU A 22 -5.59 -13.08 -0.26
C LEU A 22 -4.93 -13.30 -1.64
N GLY A 23 -3.83 -12.61 -1.95
CA GLY A 23 -3.08 -12.76 -3.20
C GLY A 23 -3.69 -12.02 -4.39
N PHE A 24 -4.62 -11.09 -4.18
CA PHE A 24 -5.18 -10.31 -5.28
C PHE A 24 -4.15 -9.33 -5.87
N SER A 25 -4.13 -9.24 -7.20
CA SER A 25 -3.29 -8.26 -7.90
C SER A 25 -3.78 -6.83 -7.65
N ALA A 26 -2.87 -5.85 -7.78
CA ALA A 26 -3.21 -4.42 -7.68
C ALA A 26 -4.37 -4.01 -8.60
N ARG A 27 -4.45 -4.61 -9.80
CA ARG A 27 -5.53 -4.36 -10.76
C ARG A 27 -6.88 -4.86 -10.24
N THR A 28 -6.90 -6.07 -9.69
CA THR A 28 -8.13 -6.68 -9.14
C THR A 28 -8.61 -5.90 -7.93
N ILE A 29 -7.70 -5.47 -7.06
CA ILE A 29 -7.99 -4.63 -5.88
C ILE A 29 -8.58 -3.28 -6.33
N ALA A 30 -7.96 -2.65 -7.32
CA ALA A 30 -8.43 -1.38 -7.88
C ALA A 30 -9.87 -1.46 -8.41
N THR A 31 -10.21 -2.53 -9.13
CA THR A 31 -11.59 -2.78 -9.59
C THR A 31 -12.55 -3.00 -8.42
N LYS A 32 -12.18 -3.80 -7.41
CA LYS A 32 -13.03 -4.07 -6.24
C LYS A 32 -13.29 -2.83 -5.37
N MET A 33 -12.34 -1.90 -5.33
CA MET A 33 -12.42 -0.69 -4.50
C MET A 33 -12.83 0.56 -5.28
N GLU A 34 -13.14 0.44 -6.58
CA GLU A 34 -13.45 1.57 -7.46
C GLU A 34 -12.37 2.66 -7.42
N ARG A 35 -11.10 2.26 -7.28
CA ARG A 35 -9.94 3.15 -7.24
C ARG A 35 -9.09 2.97 -8.49
N SER A 36 -8.25 3.96 -8.79
CA SER A 36 -7.32 3.84 -9.91
C SER A 36 -6.25 2.78 -9.62
N ASN A 37 -5.92 1.96 -10.62
CA ASN A 37 -4.82 1.00 -10.53
C ASN A 37 -3.50 1.69 -10.14
N LYS A 38 -3.26 2.91 -10.64
CA LYS A 38 -2.07 3.70 -10.30
C LYS A 38 -2.00 4.04 -8.81
N THR A 39 -3.15 4.32 -8.18
CA THR A 39 -3.23 4.59 -6.73
C THR A 39 -2.88 3.34 -5.93
N ILE A 40 -3.54 2.21 -6.21
CA ILE A 40 -3.32 0.95 -5.49
C ILE A 40 -1.90 0.44 -5.70
N ALA A 41 -1.39 0.44 -6.93
CA ALA A 41 -0.04 -0.02 -7.21
C ALA A 41 1.02 0.86 -6.53
N ARG A 42 0.79 2.17 -6.44
CA ARG A 42 1.68 3.07 -5.69
C ARG A 42 1.62 2.80 -4.20
N GLU A 43 0.43 2.56 -3.67
CA GLU A 43 0.23 2.21 -2.25
C GLU A 43 0.93 0.90 -1.89
N LEU A 44 0.74 -0.16 -2.68
CA LEU A 44 1.42 -1.44 -2.49
C LEU A 44 2.94 -1.31 -2.61
N ARG A 45 3.44 -0.51 -3.56
CA ARG A 45 4.89 -0.22 -3.69
C ARG A 45 5.45 0.59 -2.53
N ARG A 46 4.62 1.33 -1.79
CA ARG A 46 5.10 2.09 -0.62
C ARG A 46 5.57 1.13 0.46
N CYS A 47 4.84 0.04 0.72
CA CYS A 47 5.29 -1.04 1.59
C CYS A 47 6.15 -2.04 0.82
N LEU A 48 7.47 -1.84 0.82
CA LEU A 48 8.46 -2.78 0.23
C LEU A 48 8.64 -4.07 1.03
N THR A 49 8.01 -4.21 2.20
CA THR A 49 7.98 -5.47 2.93
C THR A 49 7.16 -6.50 2.18
N SER A 50 7.59 -7.77 2.19
CA SER A 50 6.93 -8.90 1.53
C SER A 50 5.44 -9.07 1.88
N LYS A 51 5.00 -8.41 2.95
CA LYS A 51 3.60 -8.24 3.32
C LYS A 51 3.29 -6.74 3.44
N TYR A 52 2.25 -6.30 2.72
CA TYR A 52 1.70 -4.96 2.89
C TYR A 52 1.08 -4.85 4.28
N CYS A 53 1.38 -3.76 5.01
CA CYS A 53 0.80 -3.49 6.32
C CYS A 53 0.08 -2.14 6.30
N ALA A 54 -1.24 -2.13 6.51
CA ALA A 54 -2.05 -0.92 6.43
C ALA A 54 -1.63 0.14 7.45
N LYS A 55 -1.27 -0.31 8.67
CA LYS A 55 -0.80 0.55 9.76
C LYS A 55 0.48 1.29 9.37
N VAL A 56 1.46 0.56 8.85
CA VAL A 56 2.74 1.14 8.40
C VAL A 56 2.52 2.11 7.24
N ALA A 57 1.65 1.77 6.28
CA ALA A 57 1.38 2.64 5.14
C ALA A 57 0.68 3.95 5.55
N HIS A 58 -0.19 3.90 6.56
CA HIS A 58 -0.83 5.09 7.12
C HIS A 58 0.19 5.97 7.87
N ASP A 59 1.00 5.37 8.74
CA ASP A 59 2.02 6.08 9.53
C ASP A 59 3.11 6.70 8.64
N GLN A 60 3.51 6.04 7.56
CA GLN A 60 4.42 6.61 6.55
C GLN A 60 3.85 7.84 5.83
N ASN A 61 2.53 7.94 5.73
CA ASN A 61 1.88 9.13 5.18
C ASN A 61 1.83 10.28 6.20
N ALA A 62 1.99 9.99 7.50
CA ALA A 62 2.04 10.96 8.60
C ALA A 62 3.46 11.42 8.96
N GLY A 63 4.50 10.71 8.48
CA GLY A 63 5.90 11.13 8.56
C GLY A 63 6.73 10.20 9.44
N SER A 64 7.55 9.34 8.81
CA SER A 64 8.93 9.02 9.23
C SER A 64 9.57 7.96 8.35
N GLN A 65 10.78 8.27 7.91
CA GLN A 65 11.73 7.43 7.17
C GLN A 65 12.29 6.31 8.05
N VAL A 66 11.61 5.17 8.28
CA VAL A 66 12.28 4.03 8.94
C VAL A 66 11.71 2.67 8.51
N TYR A 67 12.20 2.12 7.40
CA TYR A 67 12.54 0.69 7.36
C TYR A 67 13.55 0.43 6.24
N LYS A 68 14.83 0.44 6.61
CA LYS A 68 15.84 -0.38 5.95
C LYS A 68 15.90 -1.68 6.74
N THR A 69 15.31 -2.75 6.22
CA THR A 69 15.71 -4.12 6.59
C THR A 69 16.37 -4.72 5.36
N LYS A 70 17.68 -4.45 5.20
CA LYS A 70 18.54 -5.33 4.40
C LYS A 70 18.74 -6.58 5.26
N SER A 71 17.89 -7.58 5.09
CA SER A 71 18.19 -8.93 5.53
C SER A 71 19.44 -9.38 4.80
N GLY A 72 20.49 -9.65 5.58
CA GLY A 72 21.73 -10.24 5.09
C GLY A 72 21.45 -11.53 4.33
N THR A 73 22.30 -11.80 3.34
CA THR A 73 22.46 -13.14 2.81
C THR A 73 23.94 -13.46 2.87
N ASP A 74 24.20 -14.41 3.75
CA ASP A 74 25.42 -15.18 3.99
C ASP A 74 26.03 -15.71 2.70
N ARG A 75 27.33 -15.49 2.51
CA ARG A 75 28.25 -16.25 1.65
C ARG A 75 29.69 -16.06 2.14
#